data_AF-A0AA46AEC7-F1
#
_entry.id   AF-A0AA46AEC7-F1
#
_cell.length_a   1.000
_cell.length_b   1.000
_cell.length_c   1.000
_cell.angle_alpha   90.00
_cell.angle_beta   90.00
_cell.angle_gamma   90.00
#
_symmetry.space_group_name_H-M   'P 1'
#
loop_
_entity.id
_entity.type
_entity.pdbx_description
1 polymer ?
#
loop_
_entity_poly.entity_id
_entity_poly.type
_entity_poly.pdbx_seq_one_letter_code
_entity_poly.pdbx_strand_id
1 'polypeptide(L)'
;MKESKILIFKGHPERFPTQVGDTVDFDNVETYMEIPFEFYLDMPEEEKAFVQGFNYYIDENLKDARRELAKAASKIPEAKYMLALVNYLLGKKTEAKILLTNFSSDWKRFIQTWRIPILVVPFQSSDKNLYISIDEKGLNALNYLLEGKTAEEIAFILGL
;
A
#
# COMPACT_ATOMS: atom_id res chain seq x y z
N MET A 1 8.74 13.09 14.70
CA MET A 1 8.02 11.80 14.70
C MET A 1 8.54 10.98 13.53
N LYS A 2 8.72 9.67 13.68
CA LYS A 2 8.98 8.82 12.51
C LYS A 2 7.75 8.88 11.60
N GLU A 3 7.97 9.02 10.30
CA GLU A 3 6.89 9.09 9.31
C GLU A 3 6.49 7.68 8.88
N SER A 4 5.20 7.48 8.56
CA SER A 4 4.74 6.24 7.96
C SER A 4 5.39 6.06 6.59
N LYS A 5 5.79 4.83 6.28
CA LYS A 5 6.49 4.48 5.03
C LYS A 5 5.88 3.26 4.39
N ILE A 6 6.34 2.94 3.19
CA ILE A 6 5.89 1.78 2.44
C ILE A 6 7.08 0.88 2.19
N LEU A 7 6.96 -0.37 2.62
CA LEU A 7 7.83 -1.46 2.23
C LEU A 7 7.15 -2.23 1.10
N ILE A 8 7.84 -2.48 -0.01
CA ILE A 8 7.38 -3.43 -1.01
C ILE A 8 7.99 -4.80 -0.70
N PHE A 9 7.19 -5.70 -0.15
CA PHE A 9 7.62 -7.06 0.11
C PHE A 9 7.60 -7.89 -1.18
N LYS A 10 8.76 -8.47 -1.53
CA LYS A 10 8.91 -9.35 -2.70
C LYS A 10 8.62 -10.80 -2.33
N GLY A 11 7.37 -11.22 -2.46
CA GLY A 11 6.98 -12.61 -2.19
C GLY A 11 5.48 -12.83 -2.06
N HIS A 12 5.11 -14.06 -1.66
CA HIS A 12 3.72 -14.40 -1.40
C HIS A 12 3.22 -13.68 -0.13
N PRO A 13 2.03 -13.06 -0.13
CA PRO A 13 1.54 -12.25 0.99
C PRO A 13 1.44 -13.01 2.32
N GLU A 14 1.17 -14.31 2.28
CA GLU A 14 1.14 -15.17 3.49
C GLU A 14 2.46 -15.22 4.25
N ARG A 15 3.59 -14.89 3.60
CA ARG A 15 4.91 -14.84 4.24
C ARG A 15 5.17 -13.55 5.02
N PHE A 16 4.30 -12.56 4.87
CA PHE A 16 4.40 -11.29 5.58
C PHE A 16 3.00 -10.83 6.01
N PRO A 17 2.41 -11.46 7.04
CA PRO A 17 1.10 -11.07 7.54
C PRO A 17 1.18 -9.71 8.25
N THR A 18 0.02 -9.08 8.46
CA THR A 18 -0.11 -7.91 9.30
C THR A 18 0.36 -8.23 10.71
N GLN A 19 1.35 -7.49 11.21
CA GLN A 19 2.07 -7.82 12.45
C GLN A 19 2.71 -6.59 13.09
N VAL A 20 3.09 -6.70 14.37
CA VAL A 20 3.99 -5.77 15.03
C VAL A 20 5.41 -6.34 14.96
N GLY A 21 6.39 -5.51 14.62
CA GLY A 21 7.78 -5.92 14.56
C GLY A 21 8.75 -4.78 14.82
N ASP A 22 10.03 -5.13 14.96
CA ASP A 22 11.11 -4.16 15.08
C ASP A 22 11.26 -3.32 13.81
N THR A 23 11.96 -2.19 13.90
CA THR A 23 12.26 -1.37 12.72
C THR A 23 13.23 -2.10 11.81
N VAL A 24 12.82 -2.31 10.56
CA VAL A 24 13.66 -2.86 9.50
C VAL A 24 13.99 -1.73 8.52
N ASP A 25 15.27 -1.56 8.20
CA ASP A 25 15.67 -0.69 7.09
C ASP A 25 15.42 -1.42 5.77
N PHE A 26 14.82 -0.73 4.81
CA PHE A 26 14.48 -1.29 3.51
C PHE A 26 14.71 -0.28 2.40
N ASP A 27 15.00 -0.80 1.22
CA ASP A 27 15.10 -0.07 -0.03
C ASP A 27 14.21 -0.75 -1.08
N ASN A 28 13.30 0.01 -1.69
CA ASN A 28 12.35 -0.49 -2.67
C ASN A 28 12.91 -0.49 -4.11
N VAL A 29 14.16 -0.04 -4.33
CA VAL A 29 14.75 0.11 -5.68
C VAL A 29 14.72 -1.19 -6.51
N GLU A 30 14.70 -2.38 -5.92
CA GLU A 30 14.63 -3.64 -6.68
C GLU A 30 13.20 -4.17 -6.90
N THR A 31 12.18 -3.35 -6.61
CA THR A 31 10.78 -3.81 -6.57
C THR A 31 9.91 -3.26 -7.69
N TYR A 32 10.49 -2.53 -8.65
CA TYR A 32 9.75 -1.99 -9.79
C TYR A 32 8.97 -3.07 -10.57
N MET A 33 7.85 -2.63 -11.12
CA MET A 33 7.14 -3.38 -12.15
C MET A 33 7.81 -3.09 -13.48
N GLU A 34 8.59 -4.06 -13.94
CA GLU A 34 9.26 -4.04 -15.25
C GLU A 34 8.37 -4.71 -16.29
N ILE A 35 8.07 -3.96 -17.35
CA ILE A 35 7.29 -4.46 -18.49
C ILE A 35 8.12 -4.21 -19.75
N PRO A 36 8.42 -5.26 -20.54
CA PRO A 36 9.10 -5.07 -21.80
C PRO A 36 8.30 -4.13 -22.71
N PHE A 37 9.00 -3.23 -23.40
CA PHE A 37 8.39 -2.15 -24.18
C PHE A 37 7.34 -2.64 -25.20
N GLU A 38 7.59 -3.78 -25.84
CA GLU A 38 6.67 -4.38 -26.81
C GLU A 38 5.31 -4.71 -26.18
N PHE A 39 5.29 -5.31 -24.98
CA PHE A 39 4.05 -5.59 -24.26
C PHE A 39 3.40 -4.34 -23.69
N TYR A 40 4.20 -3.31 -23.39
CA TYR A 40 3.68 -2.05 -22.89
C TYR A 40 2.80 -1.34 -23.93
N LEU A 41 3.14 -1.40 -25.22
CA LEU A 41 2.37 -0.73 -26.27
C LEU A 41 0.93 -1.23 -26.37
N ASP A 42 0.76 -2.55 -26.29
CA ASP A 42 -0.54 -3.22 -26.43
C ASP A 42 -1.36 -3.26 -25.13
N MET A 43 -0.80 -2.73 -24.04
CA MET A 43 -1.42 -2.77 -22.72
C MET A 43 -2.60 -1.78 -22.61
N PRO A 44 -3.71 -2.16 -21.95
CA PRO A 44 -4.79 -1.22 -21.65
C PRO A 44 -4.30 -0.01 -20.87
N GLU A 45 -4.89 1.16 -21.11
CA GLU A 45 -4.47 2.42 -20.48
C GLU A 45 -4.54 2.38 -18.95
N GLU A 46 -5.50 1.66 -18.36
CA GLU A 46 -5.57 1.53 -16.90
C GLU A 46 -4.47 0.65 -16.32
N GLU A 47 -4.01 -0.36 -17.04
CA GLU A 47 -2.86 -1.18 -16.63
C GLU A 47 -1.56 -0.39 -16.74
N LYS A 48 -1.39 0.39 -17.82
CA LYS A 48 -0.27 1.34 -17.95
C LYS A 48 -0.24 2.32 -16.79
N ALA A 49 -1.39 2.91 -16.46
CA ALA A 49 -1.52 3.86 -15.35
C ALA A 49 -1.28 3.19 -13.98
N PHE A 50 -1.72 1.95 -13.79
CA PHE A 50 -1.41 1.20 -12.57
C PHE A 50 0.09 0.98 -12.41
N VAL A 51 0.78 0.52 -13.46
CA VAL A 51 2.22 0.26 -13.43
C VAL A 51 3.03 1.54 -13.21
N GLN A 52 2.70 2.60 -13.94
CA GLN A 52 3.35 3.90 -13.73
C GLN A 52 3.08 4.44 -12.32
N GLY A 53 1.83 4.34 -11.85
CA GLY A 53 1.45 4.73 -10.50
C GLY A 53 2.20 3.94 -9.43
N PHE A 54 2.41 2.64 -9.66
CA PHE A 54 3.18 1.76 -8.79
C PHE A 54 4.66 2.13 -8.77
N ASN A 55 5.26 2.41 -9.92
CA ASN A 55 6.67 2.80 -9.99
C ASN A 55 6.92 4.18 -9.36
N TYR A 56 6.05 5.17 -9.59
CA TYR A 56 6.13 6.45 -8.87
C TYR A 56 5.94 6.31 -7.36
N TYR A 57 5.17 5.31 -6.93
CA TYR A 57 4.98 4.99 -5.52
C TYR A 57 6.25 4.44 -4.89
N ILE A 58 7.01 3.62 -5.62
CA ILE A 58 8.36 3.16 -5.22
C ILE A 58 9.34 4.34 -5.14
N ASP A 59 9.29 5.26 -6.10
CA ASP A 59 10.14 6.45 -6.15
C ASP A 59 9.82 7.49 -5.05
N GLU A 60 8.87 7.20 -4.16
CA GLU A 60 8.30 8.15 -3.19
C GLU A 60 7.72 9.44 -3.83
N ASN A 61 7.48 9.43 -5.15
CA ASN A 61 6.81 10.50 -5.88
C ASN A 61 5.28 10.38 -5.74
N LEU A 62 4.80 10.63 -4.53
CA LEU A 62 3.40 10.44 -4.14
C LEU A 62 2.41 11.29 -4.96
N LYS A 63 2.83 12.43 -5.52
CA LYS A 63 1.96 13.30 -6.31
C LYS A 63 1.64 12.69 -7.67
N ASP A 64 2.67 12.23 -8.39
CA ASP A 64 2.48 11.58 -9.69
C ASP A 64 1.88 10.18 -9.51
N ALA A 65 2.27 9.44 -8.46
CA ALA A 65 1.63 8.19 -8.08
C ALA A 65 0.11 8.37 -7.89
N ARG A 66 -0.31 9.39 -7.13
CA ARG A 66 -1.73 9.71 -6.93
C ARG A 66 -2.45 9.98 -8.25
N ARG A 67 -1.82 10.72 -9.18
CA ARG A 67 -2.42 11.06 -10.47
C ARG A 67 -2.64 9.82 -11.33
N GLU A 68 -1.63 8.97 -11.46
CA GLU A 68 -1.71 7.78 -12.32
C GLU A 68 -2.64 6.72 -11.71
N LEU A 69 -2.52 6.44 -10.41
CA LEU A 69 -3.40 5.47 -9.73
C LEU A 69 -4.88 5.88 -9.78
N ALA A 70 -5.18 7.19 -9.77
CA ALA A 70 -6.55 7.68 -9.94
C ALA A 70 -7.18 7.32 -11.29
N LYS A 71 -6.38 7.21 -12.36
CA LYS A 71 -6.87 6.77 -13.68
C LYS A 71 -7.25 5.29 -13.70
N ALA A 72 -6.57 4.48 -12.88
CA ALA A 72 -6.77 3.03 -12.82
C ALA A 72 -7.76 2.58 -11.73
N ALA A 73 -7.98 3.38 -10.67
CA ALA A 73 -8.73 3.00 -9.47
C ALA A 73 -10.20 2.62 -9.69
N SER A 74 -10.80 2.99 -10.82
CA SER A 74 -12.18 2.58 -11.16
C SER A 74 -12.26 1.15 -11.71
N LYS A 75 -11.16 0.63 -12.28
CA LYS A 75 -11.11 -0.70 -12.92
C LYS A 75 -10.21 -1.69 -12.19
N ILE A 76 -9.19 -1.22 -11.48
CA ILE A 76 -8.17 -2.04 -10.82
C ILE A 76 -8.29 -1.86 -9.30
N PRO A 77 -8.77 -2.88 -8.56
CA PRO A 77 -8.88 -2.83 -7.10
C PRO A 77 -7.55 -2.51 -6.40
N GLU A 78 -6.44 -3.08 -6.87
CA GLU A 78 -5.12 -2.80 -6.33
C GLU A 78 -4.71 -1.33 -6.51
N ALA A 79 -5.08 -0.71 -7.63
CA ALA A 79 -4.83 0.72 -7.87
C ALA A 79 -5.64 1.59 -6.91
N LYS A 80 -6.90 1.22 -6.64
CA LYS A 80 -7.74 1.90 -5.65
C LYS A 80 -7.16 1.78 -4.24
N TYR A 81 -6.68 0.60 -3.87
CA TYR A 81 -6.01 0.39 -2.58
C TYR A 81 -4.73 1.25 -2.45
N MET A 82 -3.84 1.21 -3.44
CA MET A 82 -2.63 2.04 -3.44
C MET A 82 -2.94 3.53 -3.43
N LEU A 83 -3.97 3.96 -4.16
CA LEU A 83 -4.41 5.34 -4.13
C LEU A 83 -4.89 5.75 -2.72
N ALA A 84 -5.53 4.85 -1.98
CA ALA A 84 -5.89 5.10 -0.59
C ALA A 84 -4.63 5.23 0.30
N LEU A 85 -3.64 4.35 0.12
CA LEU A 85 -2.35 4.45 0.84
C LEU A 85 -1.62 5.76 0.53
N VAL A 86 -1.53 6.15 -0.74
CA VAL A 86 -0.93 7.42 -1.16
C VAL A 86 -1.65 8.61 -0.54
N ASN A 87 -2.99 8.61 -0.54
CA ASN A 87 -3.76 9.68 0.09
C ASN A 87 -3.54 9.72 1.61
N TYR A 88 -3.42 8.57 2.27
CA TYR A 88 -3.06 8.51 3.69
C TYR A 88 -1.69 9.16 3.96
N LEU A 89 -0.65 8.78 3.20
CA LEU A 89 0.70 9.33 3.34
C LEU A 89 0.75 10.85 3.07
N LEU A 90 -0.10 11.34 2.16
CA LEU A 90 -0.27 12.77 1.88
C LEU A 90 -1.12 13.51 2.92
N GLY A 91 -1.55 12.84 4.01
CA GLY A 91 -2.40 13.42 5.06
C GLY A 91 -3.88 13.55 4.68
N LYS A 92 -4.30 13.05 3.52
CA LYS A 92 -5.66 13.13 2.96
C LYS A 92 -6.54 11.97 3.44
N LYS A 93 -6.66 11.81 4.75
CA LYS A 93 -7.36 10.66 5.38
C LYS A 93 -8.82 10.52 4.93
N THR A 94 -9.54 11.63 4.76
CA THR A 94 -10.94 11.61 4.30
C THR A 94 -11.06 11.01 2.89
N GLU A 95 -10.17 11.40 1.97
CA GLU A 95 -10.17 10.85 0.60
C GLU A 95 -9.83 9.36 0.60
N ALA A 96 -8.84 8.95 1.41
CA ALA A 96 -8.49 7.55 1.59
C ALA A 96 -9.66 6.73 2.14
N LYS A 97 -10.38 7.25 3.15
CA LYS A 97 -11.56 6.60 3.72
C LYS A 97 -12.70 6.42 2.70
N ILE A 98 -12.95 7.43 1.88
CA ILE A 98 -13.96 7.35 0.81
C ILE A 98 -13.59 6.26 -0.20
N LEU A 99 -12.32 6.18 -0.61
CA LEU A 99 -11.84 5.15 -1.54
C LEU A 99 -12.02 3.73 -1.00
N LEU A 100 -11.84 3.53 0.30
CA LEU A 100 -11.96 2.22 0.94
C LEU A 100 -13.40 1.85 1.35
N THR A 101 -14.37 2.73 1.12
CA THR A 101 -15.77 2.44 1.41
C THR A 101 -16.25 1.30 0.50
N ASN A 102 -16.73 0.20 1.11
CA ASN A 102 -17.15 -1.02 0.41
C ASN A 102 -16.03 -1.63 -0.47
N PHE A 103 -14.76 -1.38 -0.13
CA PHE A 103 -13.65 -1.96 -0.85
C PHE A 103 -13.65 -3.49 -0.70
N SER A 104 -13.57 -4.19 -1.83
CA SER A 104 -13.40 -5.63 -1.86
C SER A 104 -11.95 -5.94 -2.23
N SER A 105 -11.31 -6.78 -1.42
CA SER A 105 -9.95 -7.25 -1.66
C SER A 105 -9.91 -8.23 -2.83
N ASP A 106 -9.44 -7.75 -3.97
CA ASP A 106 -8.95 -8.58 -5.06
C ASP A 106 -7.48 -8.18 -5.30
N TRP A 107 -6.56 -9.10 -4.96
CA TRP A 107 -5.12 -8.85 -4.94
C TRP A 107 -4.36 -9.55 -6.07
N LYS A 108 -5.06 -9.96 -7.14
CA LYS A 108 -4.49 -10.73 -8.25
C LYS A 108 -3.17 -10.17 -8.76
N ARG A 109 -3.06 -8.86 -9.00
CA ARG A 109 -1.85 -8.24 -9.56
C ARG A 109 -0.68 -8.30 -8.58
N PHE A 110 -0.93 -8.04 -7.31
CA PHE A 110 0.12 -8.16 -6.28
C PHE A 110 0.59 -9.61 -6.13
N ILE A 111 -0.33 -10.58 -6.18
CA ILE A 111 0.00 -12.01 -6.12
C ILE A 111 0.72 -12.48 -7.39
N GLN A 112 0.36 -11.99 -8.57
CA GLN A 112 1.01 -12.35 -9.84
C GLN A 112 2.41 -11.76 -9.96
N THR A 113 2.58 -10.54 -9.48
CA THR A 113 3.86 -9.82 -9.57
C THR A 113 4.76 -10.08 -8.36
N TRP A 114 4.24 -10.68 -7.28
CA TRP A 114 4.94 -10.83 -6.00
C TRP A 114 5.44 -9.51 -5.42
N ARG A 115 4.79 -8.39 -5.72
CA ARG A 115 5.13 -7.08 -5.16
C ARG A 115 3.98 -6.62 -4.28
N ILE A 116 4.16 -6.79 -2.98
CA ILE A 116 3.12 -6.56 -1.99
C ILE A 116 3.42 -5.26 -1.25
N PRO A 117 2.58 -4.21 -1.37
CA PRO A 117 2.75 -3.01 -0.57
C PRO A 117 2.38 -3.27 0.89
N ILE A 118 3.32 -2.97 1.78
CA ILE A 118 3.16 -3.05 3.24
C ILE A 118 3.23 -1.62 3.78
N LEU A 119 2.15 -1.15 4.39
CA LEU A 119 2.16 0.14 5.08
C LEU A 119 2.82 -0.03 6.47
N VAL A 120 3.94 0.65 6.66
CA VAL A 120 4.71 0.65 7.91
C VAL A 120 4.34 1.89 8.70
N VAL A 121 3.70 1.69 9.86
CA VAL A 121 3.30 2.78 10.75
C VAL A 121 4.07 2.68 12.07
N PRO A 122 4.92 3.67 12.40
CA PRO A 122 5.72 3.62 13.60
C PRO A 122 4.89 3.80 14.86
N PHE A 123 5.26 3.09 15.92
CA PHE A 123 4.77 3.37 17.26
C PHE A 123 5.35 4.70 17.74
N GLN A 124 4.63 5.38 18.64
CA GLN A 124 5.10 6.56 19.35
C GLN A 124 6.32 6.24 20.23
N SER A 125 6.42 5.02 20.76
CA SER A 125 7.59 4.52 21.51
C SER A 125 8.85 4.34 20.66
N SER A 126 8.71 4.38 19.32
CA SER A 126 9.77 4.38 18.29
C SER A 126 10.61 3.11 18.12
N ASP A 127 10.45 2.09 18.97
CA ASP A 127 11.13 0.79 18.87
C ASP A 127 10.45 -0.16 17.87
N LYS A 128 9.13 -0.08 17.77
CA LYS A 128 8.29 -0.97 16.95
C LYS A 128 7.53 -0.25 15.86
N ASN A 129 7.08 -1.03 14.89
CA ASN A 129 6.17 -0.60 13.84
C ASN A 129 5.01 -1.58 13.72
N LEU A 130 3.84 -1.05 13.39
CA LEU A 130 2.74 -1.82 12.84
C LEU A 130 2.97 -1.95 11.33
N TYR A 131 3.15 -3.19 10.89
CA TYR A 131 3.24 -3.53 9.48
C TYR A 131 1.87 -4.00 9.00
N ILE A 132 1.27 -3.24 8.09
CA ILE A 132 -0.07 -3.50 7.54
C ILE A 132 0.08 -4.12 6.16
N SER A 133 -0.28 -5.40 6.06
CA SER A 133 -0.21 -6.19 4.82
C SER A 133 -1.57 -6.25 4.12
N ILE A 134 -1.64 -6.99 3.01
CA ILE A 134 -2.85 -7.19 2.20
C ILE A 134 -3.72 -8.38 2.70
N ASP A 135 -3.87 -8.52 4.01
CA ASP A 135 -4.74 -9.52 4.65
C ASP A 135 -5.95 -8.86 5.34
N GLU A 136 -6.86 -9.68 5.89
CA GLU A 136 -8.08 -9.19 6.56
C GLU A 136 -7.76 -8.28 7.74
N LYS A 137 -6.76 -8.65 8.56
CA LYS A 137 -6.29 -7.83 9.67
C LYS A 137 -5.72 -6.50 9.18
N GLY A 138 -5.04 -6.49 8.04
CA GLY A 138 -4.45 -5.32 7.44
C GLY A 138 -5.48 -4.32 6.94
N LEU A 139 -6.56 -4.79 6.31
CA LEU A 139 -7.68 -3.93 5.94
C LEU A 139 -8.37 -3.32 7.16
N ASN A 140 -8.57 -4.12 8.22
CA ASN A 140 -9.13 -3.62 9.47
C ASN A 140 -8.20 -2.60 10.14
N ALA A 141 -6.90 -2.86 10.18
CA ALA A 141 -5.88 -1.94 10.68
C ALA A 141 -5.89 -0.60 9.91
N LEU A 142 -5.96 -0.65 8.58
CA LEU A 142 -6.02 0.54 7.74
C LEU A 142 -7.28 1.35 8.00
N ASN A 143 -8.45 0.71 8.14
CA ASN A 143 -9.69 1.40 8.48
C ASN A 143 -9.58 2.12 9.83
N TYR A 144 -9.03 1.46 10.85
CA TYR A 144 -8.80 2.08 12.15
C TYR A 144 -7.80 3.24 12.12
N LEU A 145 -6.73 3.15 11.33
CA LEU A 145 -5.80 4.28 11.11
C LEU A 145 -6.52 5.48 10.51
N LEU A 146 -7.43 5.25 9.56
CA LEU A 146 -8.20 6.29 8.91
C LEU A 146 -9.28 6.90 9.83
N GLU A 147 -9.69 6.17 10.86
CA GLU A 147 -10.51 6.69 11.97
C GLU A 147 -9.71 7.48 13.01
N GLY A 148 -8.38 7.50 12.89
CA GLY A 148 -7.51 8.30 13.75
C GLY A 148 -6.89 7.53 14.92
N LYS A 149 -7.02 6.20 14.96
CA LYS A 149 -6.33 5.38 15.96
C LYS A 149 -4.80 5.38 15.72
N THR A 150 -4.06 5.27 16.80
CA THR A 150 -2.61 5.07 16.82
C THR A 150 -2.25 3.62 16.47
N ALA A 151 -0.99 3.39 16.07
CA ALA A 151 -0.52 2.05 15.74
C ALA A 151 -0.61 1.08 16.95
N GLU A 152 -0.39 1.59 18.15
CA GLU A 152 -0.50 0.88 19.43
C GLU A 152 -1.94 0.46 19.73
N GLU A 153 -2.88 1.38 19.60
CA GLU A 153 -4.30 1.07 19.80
C GLU A 153 -4.79 0.01 18.81
N ILE A 154 -4.31 0.07 17.58
CA ILE A 154 -4.67 -0.90 16.54
C ILE A 154 -4.08 -2.27 16.86
N ALA A 155 -2.79 -2.33 17.20
CA ALA A 155 -2.15 -3.57 17.60
C ALA A 155 -2.89 -4.25 18.76
N PHE A 156 -3.27 -3.46 19.77
CA PHE A 156 -4.06 -3.93 20.90
C PHE A 156 -5.45 -4.46 20.48
N ILE A 157 -6.19 -3.71 19.64
CA ILE A 157 -7.54 -4.10 19.17
C ILE A 157 -7.49 -5.39 18.33
N LEU A 158 -6.46 -5.57 17.51
CA LEU A 158 -6.32 -6.70 16.59
C LEU A 158 -5.59 -7.91 17.18
N GLY A 159 -5.11 -7.81 18.43
CA GLY A 159 -4.33 -8.84 19.10
C GLY A 159 -3.05 -9.20 18.32
N LEU A 160 -2.28 -8.17 17.95
CA LEU A 160 -1.01 -8.27 17.20
C LEU A 160 0.21 -8.13 18.10
#